data_AF-A0AAW6NZG2-F1
#
_entry.id   AF-A0AAW6NZG2-F1
#
_cell.length_a   1.000
_cell.length_b   1.000
_cell.length_c   1.000
_cell.angle_alpha   90.00
_cell.angle_beta   90.00
_cell.angle_gamma   90.00
#
_symmetry.space_group_name_H-M   'P 1'
#
loop_
_entity.id
_entity.type
_entity.pdbx_description
1 polymer ?
#
loop_
_entity_poly.entity_id
_entity_poly.type
_entity_poly.pdbx_seq_one_letter_code
_entity_poly.pdbx_strand_id
1 'polypeptide(L)'
;MANVEHVLSGAGAPTAAPPSISAHYVDTVSGAAYISTGTSNASDWRLLYEDTGWQLAEGLNDFQYPPECRRLNGVVYLRGLSWVSTEFQGQYVAQLPEGFAPFGQWRQFVRSNSNEGRQFEITISGSDSDSVPPEDVGKIMVTSNFSAAAGSDYVDFRGISFPVG
;
A
#
# COMPACT_ATOMS: atom_id res chain seq x y z
N MET A 1 2.10 -5.57 45.88
CA MET A 1 2.51 -5.73 44.47
C MET A 1 1.44 -5.08 43.62
N ALA A 2 1.79 -4.18 42.70
CA ALA A 2 0.83 -3.67 41.73
C ALA A 2 0.52 -4.78 40.72
N ASN A 3 -0.76 -4.97 40.39
CA ASN A 3 -1.16 -5.86 39.31
C ASN A 3 -0.79 -5.17 37.98
N VAL A 4 0.05 -5.79 37.15
CA VAL A 4 0.35 -5.28 35.81
C VAL A 4 -0.59 -5.97 34.84
N GLU A 5 -1.60 -5.25 34.39
CA GLU A 5 -2.54 -5.75 33.41
C GLU A 5 -1.89 -5.73 32.02
N HIS A 6 -1.75 -6.91 31.43
CA HIS A 6 -1.02 -7.11 30.18
C HIS A 6 -1.93 -7.07 28.94
N VAL A 7 -3.25 -7.09 29.12
CA VAL A 7 -4.24 -7.04 28.04
C VAL A 7 -5.19 -5.90 28.34
N LEU A 8 -5.20 -4.91 27.45
CA LEU A 8 -6.04 -3.72 27.53
C LEU A 8 -7.03 -3.73 26.37
N SER A 9 -8.11 -2.98 26.54
CA SER A 9 -9.02 -2.68 25.44
C SER A 9 -9.61 -1.29 25.64
N GLY A 10 -10.02 -0.66 24.54
CA GLY A 10 -10.69 0.63 24.56
C GLY A 10 -11.28 0.96 23.20
N ALA A 11 -11.87 2.15 23.08
CA ALA A 11 -12.40 2.64 21.82
C ALA A 11 -11.33 3.48 21.09
N GLY A 12 -10.98 3.09 19.87
CA GLY A 12 -9.95 3.73 19.05
C GLY A 12 -8.53 3.21 19.33
N ALA A 13 -7.55 3.78 18.62
CA ALA A 13 -6.14 3.49 18.84
C ALA A 13 -5.69 3.91 20.25
N PRO A 14 -4.74 3.19 20.89
CA PRO A 14 -4.31 3.48 22.24
C PRO A 14 -3.60 4.84 22.35
N THR A 15 -4.08 5.69 23.26
CA THR A 15 -3.56 7.06 23.49
C THR A 15 -2.70 7.20 24.75
N ALA A 16 -2.61 6.15 25.57
CA ALA A 16 -1.80 6.10 26.77
C ALA A 16 -0.56 5.22 26.58
N ALA A 17 0.48 5.47 27.38
CA ALA A 17 1.67 4.62 27.38
C ALA A 17 1.32 3.18 27.81
N PRO A 18 1.96 2.16 27.22
CA PRO A 18 1.75 0.77 27.62
C PRO A 18 2.16 0.50 29.08
N PRO A 19 1.44 -0.38 29.82
CA PRO A 19 1.78 -0.70 31.20
C PRO A 19 3.02 -1.61 31.32
N SER A 20 3.34 -2.35 30.27
CA SER A 20 4.54 -3.17 30.16
C SER A 20 4.94 -3.33 28.69
N ILE A 21 6.19 -3.72 28.43
CA ILE A 21 6.60 -4.24 27.12
C ILE A 21 5.82 -5.54 26.86
N SER A 22 5.46 -5.79 25.60
CA SER A 22 4.65 -6.93 25.13
C SER A 22 3.19 -6.93 25.58
N ALA A 23 2.72 -5.89 26.27
CA ALA A 23 1.30 -5.70 26.54
C ALA A 23 0.51 -5.70 25.22
N HIS A 24 -0.73 -6.17 25.27
CA HIS A 24 -1.65 -6.23 24.13
C HIS A 24 -2.77 -5.22 24.33
N TYR A 25 -3.18 -4.56 23.26
CA TYR A 25 -4.35 -3.68 23.26
C TYR A 25 -5.29 -4.05 22.12
N VAL A 26 -6.59 -4.08 22.39
CA VAL A 26 -7.63 -4.26 21.36
C VAL A 26 -8.48 -3.00 21.24
N ASP A 27 -8.49 -2.39 20.06
CA ASP A 27 -9.47 -1.36 19.70
C ASP A 27 -10.82 -2.04 19.42
N THR A 28 -11.79 -1.73 20.27
CA THR A 28 -13.15 -2.29 20.22
C THR A 28 -14.03 -1.70 19.12
N VAL A 29 -13.61 -0.60 18.47
CA VAL A 29 -14.31 0.03 17.34
C VAL A 29 -13.86 -0.60 16.02
N SER A 30 -12.56 -0.67 15.78
CA SER A 30 -12.00 -1.19 14.53
C SER A 30 -11.68 -2.69 14.57
N GLY A 31 -11.56 -3.29 15.76
CA GLY A 31 -11.05 -4.65 15.94
C GLY A 31 -9.53 -4.75 15.81
N ALA A 32 -8.81 -3.62 15.67
CA ALA A 32 -7.37 -3.60 15.57
C ALA A 32 -6.70 -4.10 16.85
N ALA A 33 -5.68 -4.95 16.70
CA ALA A 33 -4.82 -5.40 17.79
C ALA A 33 -3.48 -4.68 17.75
N TYR A 34 -2.95 -4.34 18.91
CA TYR A 34 -1.65 -3.70 19.08
C TYR A 34 -0.80 -4.46 20.09
N ILE A 35 0.52 -4.42 19.92
CA ILE A 35 1.51 -4.91 20.88
C ILE A 35 2.47 -3.78 21.25
N SER A 36 2.85 -3.70 22.52
CA SER A 36 3.78 -2.67 22.97
C SER A 36 5.24 -3.07 22.78
N THR A 37 6.05 -2.15 22.26
CA THR A 37 7.52 -2.27 22.14
C THR A 37 8.28 -1.43 23.17
N GLY A 38 7.56 -0.65 23.96
CA GLY A 38 8.08 0.26 24.99
C GLY A 38 6.99 0.57 26.04
N THR A 39 7.26 1.51 26.94
CA THR A 39 6.34 1.88 28.06
C THR A 39 6.34 3.38 28.36
N SER A 40 7.01 4.18 27.55
CA SER A 40 7.25 5.61 27.80
C SER A 40 6.15 6.51 27.23
N ASN A 41 5.52 6.12 26.12
CA ASN A 41 4.49 6.93 25.48
C ASN A 41 3.52 6.09 24.62
N ALA A 42 2.44 6.71 24.14
CA ALA A 42 1.44 6.04 23.30
C ALA A 42 2.00 5.50 21.98
N SER A 43 3.04 6.15 21.44
CA SER A 43 3.73 5.68 20.23
C SER A 43 4.61 4.44 20.49
N ASP A 44 4.61 3.85 21.68
CA ASP A 44 5.19 2.53 21.92
C ASP A 44 4.24 1.39 21.54
N TRP A 45 2.97 1.67 21.24
CA TRP A 45 2.06 0.69 20.66
C TRP A 45 2.34 0.51 19.16
N ARG A 46 2.41 -0.74 18.71
CA ARG A 46 2.57 -1.14 17.32
C ARG A 46 1.37 -1.98 16.91
N LEU A 47 0.80 -1.72 15.74
CA LEU A 47 -0.28 -2.53 15.20
C LEU A 47 0.23 -3.96 14.94
N LEU A 48 -0.48 -4.97 15.45
CA LEU A 48 -0.09 -6.38 15.38
C LEU A 48 -0.28 -6.93 13.95
N TYR A 49 -1.35 -6.48 13.28
CA TYR A 49 -1.64 -6.79 11.89
C TYR A 49 -2.04 -5.49 11.19
N GLU A 50 -1.18 -4.99 10.31
CA GLU A 50 -1.48 -3.83 9.48
C GLU A 50 -2.33 -4.23 8.26
N ASP A 51 -3.41 -4.97 8.48
CA ASP A 51 -4.36 -5.26 7.42
C ASP A 51 -5.28 -4.06 7.23
N THR A 52 -5.03 -3.29 6.17
CA THR A 52 -5.83 -2.10 5.88
C THR A 52 -7.11 -2.41 5.11
N GLY A 53 -7.37 -3.70 4.83
CA GLY A 53 -8.41 -4.10 3.88
C GLY A 53 -8.08 -3.67 2.46
N TRP A 54 -9.02 -3.86 1.53
CA TRP A 54 -8.89 -3.32 0.19
C TRP A 54 -9.31 -1.85 0.18
N GLN A 55 -8.42 -0.98 -0.28
CA GLN A 55 -8.64 0.45 -0.46
C GLN A 55 -8.50 0.80 -1.95
N LEU A 56 -9.28 1.77 -2.42
CA LEU A 56 -9.17 2.24 -3.80
C LEU A 56 -7.88 3.05 -3.98
N ALA A 57 -7.13 2.73 -5.02
CA ALA A 57 -6.12 3.61 -5.59
C ALA A 57 -6.83 4.60 -6.53
N GLU A 58 -6.45 5.87 -6.50
CA GLU A 58 -7.01 6.87 -7.42
C GLU A 58 -6.37 6.73 -8.80
N GLY A 59 -7.10 6.85 -9.91
CA GLY A 59 -6.49 6.61 -11.23
C GLY A 59 -7.49 6.50 -12.37
N LEU A 60 -7.19 5.63 -13.37
CA LEU A 60 -8.14 5.37 -14.45
C LEU A 60 -9.49 4.96 -13.85
N ASN A 61 -10.57 5.42 -14.46
CA ASN A 61 -11.91 5.23 -13.91
C ASN A 61 -12.66 4.05 -14.57
N ASP A 62 -12.13 3.50 -15.67
CA ASP A 62 -12.78 2.48 -16.50
C ASP A 62 -12.26 1.05 -16.23
N PHE A 63 -11.77 0.81 -15.02
CA PHE A 63 -11.31 -0.50 -14.62
C PHE A 63 -12.48 -1.50 -14.58
N GLN A 64 -12.29 -2.65 -15.24
CA GLN A 64 -13.17 -3.81 -15.09
C GLN A 64 -13.18 -4.32 -13.64
N TYR A 65 -12.03 -4.22 -12.96
CA TYR A 65 -11.91 -4.36 -11.50
C TYR A 65 -11.10 -3.18 -10.99
N PRO A 66 -11.63 -2.35 -10.08
CA PRO A 66 -10.99 -1.11 -9.69
C PRO A 66 -9.57 -1.35 -9.18
N PRO A 67 -8.68 -0.37 -9.38
CA PRO A 67 -7.32 -0.47 -8.88
C PRO A 67 -7.41 -0.35 -7.36
N GLU A 68 -7.17 -1.46 -6.67
CA GLU A 68 -7.26 -1.54 -5.23
C GLU A 68 -5.93 -2.03 -4.66
N CYS A 69 -5.59 -1.48 -3.51
CA CYS A 69 -4.42 -1.85 -2.75
C CYS A 69 -4.82 -2.37 -1.37
N ARG A 70 -4.08 -3.35 -0.86
CA ARG A 70 -4.19 -3.82 0.52
C ARG A 70 -2.80 -3.89 1.10
N ARG A 71 -2.60 -3.30 2.27
CA ARG A 71 -1.40 -3.50 3.07
C ARG A 71 -1.66 -4.63 4.04
N LEU A 72 -0.69 -5.53 4.20
CA LEU A 72 -0.70 -6.60 5.19
C LEU A 72 0.73 -6.76 5.70
N ASN A 73 0.95 -6.45 6.98
CA ASN A 73 2.25 -6.57 7.65
C ASN A 73 3.41 -5.91 6.87
N GLY A 74 3.22 -4.66 6.45
CA GLY A 74 4.22 -3.92 5.69
C GLY A 74 4.40 -4.36 4.23
N VAL A 75 3.59 -5.27 3.71
CA VAL A 75 3.57 -5.63 2.28
C VAL A 75 2.29 -5.11 1.65
N VAL A 76 2.41 -4.36 0.55
CA VAL A 76 1.28 -3.93 -0.27
C VAL A 76 1.04 -4.92 -1.39
N TYR A 77 -0.22 -5.28 -1.58
CA TYR A 77 -0.73 -6.10 -2.68
C TYR A 77 -1.65 -5.24 -3.54
N LEU A 78 -1.52 -5.33 -4.85
CA LEU A 78 -2.39 -4.65 -5.78
C LEU A 78 -3.31 -5.63 -6.52
N ARG A 79 -4.48 -5.14 -6.90
CA ARG A 79 -5.37 -5.79 -7.86
C ARG A 79 -6.04 -4.73 -8.72
N GLY A 80 -6.51 -5.16 -9.88
CA GLY A 80 -7.25 -4.33 -10.80
C GLY A 80 -6.88 -4.64 -12.23
N LEU A 81 -7.84 -4.49 -13.14
CA LEU A 81 -7.63 -4.63 -14.58
C LEU A 81 -8.41 -3.57 -15.34
N SER A 82 -7.76 -2.87 -16.27
CA SER A 82 -8.40 -1.96 -17.21
C SER A 82 -7.84 -2.17 -18.60
N TRP A 83 -8.71 -2.18 -19.61
CA TRP A 83 -8.28 -2.04 -20.99
C TRP A 83 -7.77 -0.61 -21.21
N VAL A 84 -6.67 -0.47 -21.95
CA VAL A 84 -6.03 0.82 -22.21
C VAL A 84 -5.63 0.95 -23.68
N SER A 85 -5.31 2.17 -24.08
CA SER A 85 -4.78 2.52 -25.40
C SER A 85 -3.34 3.05 -25.29
N THR A 86 -2.69 3.31 -26.42
CA THR A 86 -1.31 3.84 -26.46
C THR A 86 -1.14 5.20 -25.79
N GLU A 87 -2.20 5.95 -25.55
CA GLU A 87 -2.13 7.28 -24.92
C GLU A 87 -1.65 7.23 -23.46
N PHE A 88 -1.78 6.09 -22.79
CA PHE A 88 -1.35 5.89 -21.41
C PHE A 88 0.12 5.48 -21.29
N GLN A 89 0.84 5.34 -22.41
CA GLN A 89 2.26 4.98 -22.40
C GLN A 89 3.07 6.09 -21.71
N GLY A 90 3.79 5.72 -20.64
CA GLY A 90 4.57 6.68 -19.84
C GLY A 90 3.71 7.65 -19.02
N GLN A 91 2.42 7.37 -18.87
CA GLN A 91 1.51 8.11 -18.00
C GLN A 91 1.31 7.38 -16.67
N TYR A 92 0.92 8.13 -15.64
CA TYR A 92 0.46 7.56 -14.38
C TYR A 92 -0.95 6.98 -14.54
N VAL A 93 -1.15 5.78 -14.04
CA VAL A 93 -2.41 5.01 -14.18
C VAL A 93 -3.15 4.83 -12.86
N ALA A 94 -2.43 4.93 -11.74
CA ALA A 94 -2.98 4.84 -10.40
C ALA A 94 -2.08 5.56 -9.38
N GLN A 95 -2.63 5.87 -8.21
CA GLN A 95 -1.98 6.51 -7.08
C GLN A 95 -2.32 5.71 -5.83
N LEU A 96 -1.30 5.24 -5.12
CA LEU A 96 -1.46 4.54 -3.84
C LEU A 96 -1.87 5.52 -2.73
N PRO A 97 -2.59 5.05 -1.70
CA PRO A 97 -2.78 5.79 -0.46
C PRO A 97 -1.45 6.24 0.16
N GLU A 98 -1.52 7.33 0.92
CA GLU A 98 -0.36 7.83 1.68
C GLU A 98 0.22 6.74 2.58
N GLY A 99 1.55 6.62 2.57
CA GLY A 99 2.27 5.61 3.37
C GLY A 99 2.18 4.17 2.84
N PHE A 100 1.67 3.94 1.62
CA PHE A 100 1.69 2.63 0.96
C PHE A 100 2.79 2.52 -0.11
N ALA A 101 3.57 3.57 -0.36
CA ALA A 101 4.65 3.53 -1.33
C ALA A 101 5.80 2.59 -0.89
N PRO A 102 6.53 1.98 -1.83
CA PRO A 102 7.69 1.15 -1.53
C PRO A 102 8.91 1.97 -1.07
N PHE A 103 9.79 1.34 -0.28
CA PHE A 103 11.10 1.88 0.08
C PHE A 103 12.07 1.77 -1.10
N GLY A 104 12.53 2.90 -1.63
CA GLY A 104 13.53 2.87 -2.71
C GLY A 104 12.97 2.40 -4.06
N GLN A 105 13.79 2.50 -5.12
CA GLN A 105 13.35 2.35 -6.51
C GLN A 105 12.66 0.99 -6.75
N TRP A 106 11.39 1.04 -7.15
CA TRP A 106 10.61 -0.16 -7.41
C TRP A 106 10.16 -0.26 -8.87
N ARG A 107 10.55 -1.37 -9.52
CA ARG A 107 10.12 -1.73 -10.87
C ARG A 107 9.80 -3.21 -10.94
N GLN A 108 8.67 -3.56 -11.55
CA GLN A 108 8.29 -4.96 -11.76
C GLN A 108 7.83 -5.19 -13.20
N PHE A 109 8.21 -6.35 -13.74
CA PHE A 109 7.69 -6.85 -14.99
C PHE A 109 6.60 -7.89 -14.73
N VAL A 110 5.39 -7.65 -15.23
CA VAL A 110 4.24 -8.55 -15.12
C VAL A 110 3.88 -9.06 -16.50
N ARG A 111 3.84 -10.36 -16.69
CA ARG A 111 3.32 -10.95 -17.94
C ARG A 111 1.81 -11.11 -17.83
N SER A 112 1.13 -10.49 -18.77
CA SER A 112 -0.30 -10.65 -18.95
C SER A 112 -0.57 -11.83 -19.91
N ASN A 113 -1.81 -12.27 -20.07
CA ASN A 113 -2.20 -13.39 -20.94
C ASN A 113 -1.99 -13.13 -22.45
N SER A 114 -1.71 -11.89 -22.87
CA SER A 114 -1.12 -11.62 -24.19
C SER A 114 0.38 -11.84 -24.06
N ASN A 115 1.06 -12.35 -25.10
CA ASN A 115 2.50 -12.67 -25.05
C ASN A 115 3.44 -11.46 -24.78
N GLU A 116 2.89 -10.31 -24.41
CA GLU A 116 3.59 -9.09 -24.12
C GLU A 116 3.48 -8.80 -22.61
N GLY A 117 4.62 -8.79 -21.92
CA GLY A 117 4.65 -8.34 -20.54
C GLY A 117 4.70 -6.82 -20.44
N ARG A 118 4.30 -6.31 -19.28
CA ARG A 118 4.22 -4.90 -18.95
C ARG A 118 5.21 -4.59 -17.83
N GLN A 119 5.90 -3.46 -17.95
CA GLN A 119 6.79 -2.97 -16.90
C GLN A 119 6.12 -1.83 -16.14
N PHE A 120 6.07 -1.98 -14.82
CA PHE A 120 5.54 -1.01 -13.88
C PHE A 120 6.67 -0.34 -13.13
N GLU A 121 6.52 0.95 -12.87
CA GLU A 121 7.37 1.74 -11.98
C GLU A 121 6.47 2.45 -10.98
N ILE A 122 6.82 2.39 -9.69
CA ILE A 122 6.07 3.07 -8.63
C ILE A 122 6.97 4.15 -8.06
N THR A 123 6.48 5.39 -8.01
CA THR A 123 7.16 6.51 -7.37
C THR A 123 7.26 6.26 -5.87
N ILE A 124 8.44 6.48 -5.32
CA ILE A 124 8.86 5.90 -4.04
C ILE A 124 8.79 6.91 -2.89
N SER A 125 8.64 6.42 -1.66
CA SER A 125 8.90 7.23 -0.48
C SER A 125 10.42 7.35 -0.27
N GLY A 126 10.91 8.57 -0.07
CA GLY A 126 12.28 8.79 0.41
C GLY A 126 13.42 8.57 -0.60
N SER A 127 13.22 8.84 -1.91
CA SER A 127 14.39 9.13 -2.75
C SER A 127 15.14 10.33 -2.16
N ASP A 128 16.47 10.27 -2.15
CA ASP A 128 17.42 11.29 -1.65
C ASP A 128 17.34 12.65 -2.39
N SER A 129 16.20 13.05 -2.93
CA SER A 129 16.10 14.20 -3.80
C SER A 129 14.88 15.04 -3.49
N ASP A 130 15.15 16.32 -3.27
CA ASP A 130 14.29 17.49 -3.49
C ASP A 130 13.61 17.52 -4.89
N SER A 131 13.55 16.41 -5.63
CA SER A 131 13.09 16.31 -7.01
C SER A 131 11.79 15.55 -7.20
N VAL A 132 11.30 14.79 -6.21
CA VAL A 132 9.99 14.12 -6.29
C VAL A 132 9.03 14.87 -5.36
N PRO A 133 8.03 15.57 -5.91
CA PRO A 133 6.99 16.22 -5.11
C PRO A 133 6.28 15.19 -4.20
N PRO A 134 5.96 15.53 -2.93
CA PRO A 134 5.27 14.61 -2.02
C PRO A 134 3.97 14.03 -2.59
N GLU A 135 3.26 14.79 -3.42
CA GLU A 135 2.03 14.37 -4.12
C GLU A 135 2.25 13.32 -5.22
N ASP A 136 3.51 13.07 -5.61
CA ASP A 136 3.85 12.07 -6.61
C ASP A 136 4.21 10.71 -5.98
N VAL A 137 4.46 10.67 -4.67
CA VAL A 137 4.81 9.44 -3.94
C VAL A 137 3.66 8.45 -4.02
N GLY A 138 3.93 7.23 -4.49
CA GLY A 138 2.93 6.18 -4.67
C GLY A 138 2.24 6.20 -6.05
N LYS A 139 2.56 7.14 -6.95
CA LYS A 139 2.09 7.07 -8.35
C LYS A 139 2.64 5.83 -9.04
N ILE A 140 1.78 5.15 -9.78
CA ILE A 140 2.09 3.96 -10.56
C ILE A 140 2.10 4.36 -12.04
N MET A 141 3.24 4.16 -12.69
CA MET A 141 3.45 4.40 -14.11
C MET A 141 3.66 3.08 -14.86
N VAL A 142 3.14 2.99 -16.07
CA VAL A 142 3.45 1.90 -17.01
C VAL A 142 4.49 2.40 -18.00
N THR A 143 5.68 1.79 -17.97
CA THR A 143 6.86 2.23 -18.75
C THR A 143 7.06 1.44 -20.04
N SER A 144 6.35 0.33 -20.22
CA SER A 144 6.35 -0.48 -21.44
C SER A 144 5.47 0.13 -22.55
N ASN A 145 5.79 -0.20 -23.80
CA ASN A 145 4.95 0.14 -24.95
C ASN A 145 3.61 -0.62 -24.90
N PHE A 146 2.52 0.06 -25.23
CA PHE A 146 1.22 -0.58 -25.48
C PHE A 146 1.08 -0.93 -26.97
N SER A 147 0.26 -1.94 -27.28
CA SER A 147 -0.14 -2.25 -28.66
C SER A 147 -0.85 -1.05 -29.31
N ALA A 148 -0.53 -0.77 -30.58
CA ALA A 148 -1.11 0.34 -31.35
C ALA A 148 -2.61 0.20 -31.64
N ALA A 149 -3.20 -1.00 -31.45
CA ALA A 149 -4.63 -1.19 -31.63
C ALA A 149 -5.37 -0.83 -30.33
N ALA A 150 -6.23 0.20 -30.40
CA ALA A 150 -7.05 0.62 -29.26
C ALA A 150 -7.89 -0.55 -28.69
N GLY A 151 -7.89 -0.70 -27.37
CA GLY A 151 -8.63 -1.78 -26.69
C GLY A 151 -8.07 -3.19 -26.90
N SER A 152 -6.86 -3.32 -27.47
CA SER A 152 -6.17 -4.62 -27.59
C SER A 152 -5.21 -4.90 -26.42
N ASP A 153 -5.07 -3.95 -25.50
CA ASP A 153 -4.10 -3.98 -24.42
C ASP A 153 -4.74 -3.62 -23.08
N TYR A 154 -4.10 -4.03 -21.99
CA TYR A 154 -4.61 -3.80 -20.65
C TYR A 154 -3.50 -3.61 -19.63
N VAL A 155 -3.84 -2.87 -18.59
CA VAL A 155 -3.08 -2.79 -17.35
C VAL A 155 -3.64 -3.82 -16.39
N ASP A 156 -2.78 -4.66 -15.83
CA ASP A 156 -3.13 -5.67 -14.84
C ASP A 156 -2.24 -5.50 -13.62
N PHE A 157 -2.85 -5.19 -12.48
CA PHE A 157 -2.14 -5.07 -11.22
C PHE A 157 -2.08 -6.40 -10.46
N ARG A 158 -2.74 -7.45 -10.95
CA ARG A 158 -2.67 -8.77 -10.33
C ARG A 158 -1.23 -9.30 -10.40
N GLY A 159 -0.71 -9.74 -9.26
CA GLY A 159 0.66 -10.23 -9.14
C GLY A 159 1.70 -9.14 -8.81
N ILE A 160 1.25 -7.90 -8.59
CA ILE A 160 2.10 -6.87 -8.02
C ILE A 160 2.00 -6.90 -6.49
N SER A 161 3.15 -7.06 -5.84
CA SER A 161 3.29 -6.92 -4.41
C SER A 161 4.67 -6.42 -4.02
N PHE A 162 4.76 -5.58 -3.00
CA PHE A 162 6.03 -4.99 -2.58
C PHE A 162 6.02 -4.57 -1.10
N PRO A 163 7.19 -4.54 -0.45
CA PRO A 163 7.31 -4.00 0.90
C PRO A 163 7.14 -2.47 0.88
N VAL A 164 6.46 -1.93 1.88
CA VAL A 164 6.35 -0.49 2.15
C VAL A 164 7.67 0.05 2.69
N GLY A 165 7.94 1.34 2.42
CA GLY A 165 9.08 2.09 2.94
C GLY A 165 8.77 3.27 3.80
#